data_AF-A0A959FXU8-F1
#
_entry.id   AF-A0A959FXU8-F1
#
_cell.length_a   1.000
_cell.length_b   1.000
_cell.length_c   1.000
_cell.angle_alpha   90.00
_cell.angle_beta   90.00
_cell.angle_gamma   90.00
#
_symmetry.space_group_name_H-M   'P 1'
#
loop_
_entity.id
_entity.type
_entity.pdbx_description
1 polymer ?
#
loop_
_entity_poly.entity_id
_entity_poly.type
_entity_poly.pdbx_seq_one_letter_code
_entity_poly.pdbx_strand_id
1 'polypeptide(L)'
;QCIAGNVELQLAAGESDCACDFVSGGRCDTFSKEWYPYAQQTLSEDALAWMHRLPEFIRFQYAGKSFFVLHGSYQHTSEFIFRSTDWALKARNFEATQAEVILAGHCGLPFSEEQEGRHWLNAGVIGMPANDGTPRVWYLLLEEGEAGWTYTHRELHYDYQQARQGMIDHALPPTYAETLRTGIWDNCEILPPAETALQGQAIEFREMI
;
A
#
# COMPACT_ATOMS: atom_id res chain seq x y z
N GLN A 1 15.63 3.44 5.10
CA GLN A 1 15.00 2.68 6.21
C GLN A 1 13.69 2.11 5.68
N CYS A 2 13.23 0.98 6.20
CA CYS A 2 12.01 0.30 5.77
C CYS A 2 11.20 -0.11 7.00
N ILE A 3 9.89 -0.26 6.85
CA ILE A 3 9.02 -0.88 7.87
C ILE A 3 8.53 -2.24 7.38
N ALA A 4 8.10 -3.10 8.29
CA ALA A 4 7.35 -4.30 7.96
C ALA A 4 5.89 -3.95 7.65
N GLY A 5 5.33 -4.56 6.59
CA GLY A 5 3.88 -4.70 6.45
C GLY A 5 3.40 -5.99 7.09
N ASN A 6 2.09 -6.24 7.01
CA ASN A 6 1.49 -7.45 7.57
C ASN A 6 2.08 -8.74 6.98
N VAL A 7 2.41 -8.72 5.69
CA VAL A 7 3.00 -9.88 5.00
C VAL A 7 4.40 -10.18 5.52
N GLU A 8 5.26 -9.17 5.69
CA GLU A 8 6.61 -9.36 6.27
C GLU A 8 6.54 -9.86 7.71
N LEU A 9 5.60 -9.33 8.51
CA LEU A 9 5.40 -9.78 9.90
C LEU A 9 5.02 -11.26 9.96
N GLN A 10 4.06 -11.70 9.14
CA GLN A 10 3.63 -13.10 9.10
C GLN A 10 4.72 -14.04 8.57
N LEU A 11 5.42 -13.62 7.51
CA LEU A 11 6.52 -14.42 6.93
C LEU A 11 7.65 -14.59 7.93
N ALA A 12 8.03 -13.53 8.64
CA ALA A 12 9.02 -13.60 9.69
C ALA A 12 8.55 -14.50 10.85
N ALA A 13 7.29 -14.41 11.27
CA ALA A 13 6.75 -15.27 12.32
C ALA A 13 6.57 -16.75 11.92
N GLY A 14 6.65 -17.07 10.62
CA GLY A 14 6.40 -18.42 10.10
C GLY A 14 4.92 -18.81 10.13
N GLU A 15 4.03 -17.82 10.08
CA GLU A 15 2.58 -18.02 10.14
C GLU A 15 2.02 -18.60 8.84
N SER A 16 0.82 -19.17 8.88
CA SER A 16 0.25 -19.87 7.73
C SER A 16 -0.50 -18.99 6.73
N ASP A 17 -0.70 -17.71 7.04
CA ASP A 17 -1.45 -16.77 6.20
C ASP A 17 -0.81 -15.37 6.17
N CYS A 18 -1.28 -14.53 5.26
CA CYS A 18 -0.73 -13.19 5.05
C CYS A 18 -1.25 -12.12 6.04
N ALA A 19 -2.22 -12.42 6.91
CA ALA A 19 -2.92 -11.46 7.76
C ALA A 19 -3.40 -10.19 7.04
N CYS A 20 -3.83 -10.29 5.77
CA CYS A 20 -4.22 -9.14 4.96
C CYS A 20 -5.64 -8.63 5.22
N ASP A 21 -6.30 -9.06 6.31
CA ASP A 21 -7.70 -8.74 6.64
C ASP A 21 -8.72 -8.97 5.52
N PHE A 22 -8.44 -9.94 4.65
CA PHE A 22 -9.42 -10.36 3.65
C PHE A 22 -10.60 -11.04 4.33
N VAL A 23 -11.80 -10.76 3.82
CA VAL A 23 -13.02 -11.44 4.26
C VAL A 23 -12.87 -12.93 4.01
N SER A 24 -13.00 -13.74 5.07
CA SER A 24 -12.88 -15.20 4.99
C SER A 24 -13.80 -15.78 3.93
N GLY A 25 -13.26 -16.58 3.01
CA GLY A 25 -13.99 -17.17 1.89
C GLY A 25 -14.23 -16.22 0.72
N GLY A 26 -13.74 -14.98 0.79
CA GLY A 26 -13.71 -14.04 -0.32
C GLY A 26 -12.68 -14.42 -1.39
N ARG A 27 -12.69 -13.68 -2.50
CA ARG A 27 -11.76 -13.91 -3.61
C ARG A 27 -10.32 -13.62 -3.19
N CYS A 28 -10.09 -12.53 -2.46
CA CYS A 28 -8.75 -12.17 -1.97
C CYS A 28 -8.20 -13.18 -0.95
N ASP A 29 -9.04 -13.74 -0.07
CA ASP A 29 -8.66 -14.84 0.84
C ASP A 29 -8.32 -16.13 0.08
N THR A 30 -9.01 -16.41 -1.02
CA THR A 30 -8.70 -17.56 -1.86
C THR A 30 -7.36 -17.38 -2.56
N PHE A 31 -7.13 -16.22 -3.16
CA PHE A 31 -5.87 -15.94 -3.86
C PHE A 31 -4.67 -15.88 -2.92
N SER A 32 -4.83 -15.39 -1.68
CA SER A 32 -3.74 -15.38 -0.70
C SER A 32 -3.24 -16.78 -0.37
N LYS A 33 -4.13 -17.78 -0.35
CA LYS A 33 -3.77 -19.19 -0.17
C LYS A 33 -2.99 -19.78 -1.35
N GLU A 34 -2.96 -19.11 -2.50
CA GLU A 34 -2.15 -19.50 -3.65
C GLU A 34 -0.76 -18.84 -3.63
N TRP A 35 -0.68 -17.51 -3.48
CA TRP A 35 0.60 -16.79 -3.58
C TRP A 35 1.42 -16.79 -2.29
N TYR A 36 0.79 -16.84 -1.11
CA TYR A 36 1.51 -16.76 0.16
C TYR A 36 2.39 -17.99 0.41
N PRO A 37 1.93 -19.23 0.19
CA PRO A 37 2.80 -20.41 0.27
C PRO A 37 3.95 -20.39 -0.74
N TYR A 38 3.73 -19.81 -1.93
CA TYR A 38 4.79 -19.62 -2.91
C TYR A 38 5.88 -18.68 -2.36
N ALA A 39 5.49 -17.56 -1.73
CA ALA A 39 6.43 -16.65 -1.09
C ALA A 39 7.22 -17.34 0.03
N GLN A 40 6.55 -18.10 0.91
CA GLN A 40 7.19 -18.87 1.98
C GLN A 40 8.24 -19.86 1.45
N GLN A 41 7.95 -20.53 0.34
CA GLN A 41 8.86 -21.52 -0.25
C GLN A 41 10.03 -20.89 -1.03
N THR A 42 9.86 -19.67 -1.51
CA THR A 42 10.83 -19.00 -2.40
C THR A 42 11.81 -18.09 -1.64
N LEU A 43 11.40 -17.56 -0.49
CA LEU A 43 12.23 -16.64 0.30
C LEU A 43 13.44 -17.36 0.90
N SER A 44 14.60 -16.69 0.85
CA SER A 44 15.82 -17.18 1.48
C SER A 44 15.80 -16.94 2.99
N GLU A 45 16.59 -17.73 3.73
CA GLU A 45 16.80 -17.52 5.17
C GLU A 45 17.31 -16.10 5.47
N ASP A 46 18.17 -15.54 4.60
CA ASP A 46 18.67 -14.16 4.73
C ASP A 46 17.56 -13.12 4.59
N ALA A 47 16.60 -13.34 3.68
CA ALA A 47 15.46 -12.45 3.50
C ALA A 47 14.54 -12.48 4.74
N LEU A 48 14.26 -13.68 5.27
CA LEU A 48 13.48 -13.85 6.49
C LEU A 48 14.19 -13.21 7.70
N ALA A 49 15.49 -13.44 7.86
CA ALA A 49 16.30 -12.82 8.91
C ALA A 49 16.36 -11.28 8.79
N TRP A 50 16.28 -10.75 7.57
CA TRP A 50 16.11 -9.32 7.35
C TRP A 50 14.72 -8.83 7.76
N MET A 51 13.64 -9.51 7.36
CA MET A 51 12.26 -9.16 7.74
C MET A 51 12.07 -9.14 9.26
N HIS A 52 12.66 -10.08 10.00
CA HIS A 52 12.66 -10.11 11.47
C HIS A 52 13.22 -8.85 12.14
N ARG A 53 14.04 -8.07 11.44
CA ARG A 53 14.68 -6.85 11.96
C ARG A 53 13.95 -5.57 11.56
N LEU A 54 12.91 -5.67 10.73
CA LEU A 54 12.16 -4.52 10.29
C LEU A 54 11.31 -3.97 11.45
N PRO A 55 11.38 -2.66 11.74
CA PRO A 55 10.43 -2.04 12.64
C PRO A 55 9.05 -1.97 11.99
N GLU A 56 7.98 -1.91 12.79
CA GLU A 56 6.63 -1.64 12.25
C GLU A 56 6.43 -0.16 11.88
N PHE A 57 7.20 0.73 12.50
CA PHE A 57 7.05 2.17 12.34
C PHE A 57 8.38 2.89 12.20
N ILE A 58 8.38 4.01 11.47
CA ILE A 58 9.48 4.98 11.45
C ILE A 58 8.94 6.35 11.85
N ARG A 59 9.65 7.06 12.73
CA ARG A 59 9.37 8.45 13.06
C ARG A 59 10.57 9.32 12.68
N PHE A 60 10.32 10.45 12.06
CA PHE A 60 11.36 11.41 11.72
C PHE A 60 10.82 12.85 11.68
N GLN A 61 11.74 13.80 11.66
CA GLN A 61 11.46 15.22 11.44
C GLN A 61 11.98 15.61 10.06
N TYR A 62 11.20 16.37 9.29
CA TYR A 62 11.58 16.82 7.96
C TYR A 62 10.91 18.17 7.68
N ALA A 63 11.67 19.15 7.17
CA ALA A 63 11.19 20.51 6.90
C ALA A 63 10.35 21.15 8.04
N GLY A 64 10.77 20.91 9.29
CA GLY A 64 10.08 21.43 10.48
C GLY A 64 8.77 20.73 10.85
N LYS A 65 8.46 19.58 10.22
CA LYS A 65 7.26 18.78 10.48
C LYS A 65 7.60 17.39 11.01
N SER A 66 6.73 16.89 11.88
CA SER A 66 6.81 15.54 12.43
C SER A 66 6.12 14.52 11.52
N PHE A 67 6.89 13.54 11.03
CA PHE A 67 6.43 12.47 10.15
C PHE A 67 6.38 11.13 10.88
N PHE A 68 5.39 10.32 10.51
CA PHE A 68 5.24 8.95 10.98
C PHE A 68 4.90 8.02 9.81
N VAL A 69 5.66 6.94 9.66
CA VAL A 69 5.46 5.92 8.63
C VAL A 69 4.82 4.70 9.26
N LEU A 70 3.72 4.22 8.68
CA LEU A 70 2.99 3.03 9.10
C LEU A 70 2.46 2.28 7.86
N HIS A 71 2.08 1.02 8.03
CA HIS A 71 1.56 0.22 6.91
C HIS A 71 0.06 0.51 6.65
N GLY A 72 -0.84 0.09 7.53
CA GLY A 72 -2.29 0.36 7.48
C GLY A 72 -2.72 1.44 8.46
N SER A 73 -2.73 1.12 9.76
CA SER A 73 -2.96 2.09 10.85
C SER A 73 -2.03 1.84 12.05
N TYR A 74 -2.05 2.73 13.04
CA TYR A 74 -1.18 2.65 14.23
C TYR A 74 -1.54 1.47 15.15
N GLN A 75 -2.83 1.18 15.29
CA GLN A 75 -3.30 0.09 16.15
C GLN A 75 -3.48 -1.23 15.40
N HIS A 76 -3.55 -1.19 14.08
CA HIS A 76 -3.80 -2.36 13.25
C HIS A 76 -3.06 -2.26 11.91
N THR A 77 -1.98 -3.03 11.79
CA THR A 77 -1.08 -3.00 10.64
C THR A 77 -1.79 -3.30 9.31
N SER A 78 -2.83 -4.12 9.33
CA SER A 78 -3.63 -4.53 8.15
C SER A 78 -4.94 -3.75 7.98
N GLU A 79 -5.15 -2.67 8.72
CA GLU A 79 -6.37 -1.88 8.55
C GLU A 79 -6.35 -1.13 7.21
N PHE A 80 -7.40 -1.33 6.42
CA PHE A 80 -7.62 -0.59 5.18
C PHE A 80 -8.10 0.84 5.47
N ILE A 81 -7.22 1.81 5.24
CA ILE A 81 -7.56 3.24 5.24
C ILE A 81 -7.60 3.77 3.81
N PHE A 82 -8.79 4.14 3.36
CA PHE A 82 -9.06 4.71 2.04
C PHE A 82 -9.26 6.22 2.10
N ARG A 83 -9.35 6.87 0.93
CA ARG A 83 -9.67 8.29 0.85
C ARG A 83 -11.04 8.57 1.47
N SER A 84 -12.05 7.73 1.20
CA SER A 84 -13.39 7.86 1.77
C SER A 84 -13.53 7.45 3.24
N THR A 85 -12.51 6.85 3.86
CA THR A 85 -12.53 6.53 5.30
C THR A 85 -12.74 7.81 6.10
N ASP A 86 -13.68 7.80 7.04
CA ASP A 86 -14.01 8.97 7.88
C ASP A 86 -12.75 9.56 8.54
N TRP A 87 -12.59 10.88 8.46
CA TRP A 87 -11.45 11.58 9.03
C TRP A 87 -11.29 11.31 10.54
N ALA A 88 -12.38 11.09 11.28
CA ALA A 88 -12.31 10.77 12.70
C ALA A 88 -11.53 9.46 12.97
N LEU A 89 -11.53 8.50 12.04
CA LEU A 89 -10.69 7.30 12.14
C LEU A 89 -9.22 7.61 11.84
N LYS A 90 -8.95 8.42 10.81
CA LYS A 90 -7.59 8.91 10.50
C LYS A 90 -7.02 9.73 11.67
N ALA A 91 -7.82 10.60 12.27
CA ALA A 91 -7.47 11.49 13.39
C ALA A 91 -6.91 10.74 14.61
N ARG A 92 -7.45 9.56 14.94
CA ARG A 92 -6.95 8.72 16.05
C ARG A 92 -5.49 8.30 15.86
N ASN A 93 -5.05 8.09 14.63
CA ASN A 93 -3.66 7.77 14.34
C ASN A 93 -2.75 8.97 14.61
N PHE A 94 -3.17 10.19 14.27
CA PHE A 94 -2.42 11.40 14.59
C PHE A 94 -2.37 11.65 16.11
N GLU A 95 -3.45 11.35 16.84
CA GLU A 95 -3.46 11.42 18.30
C GLU A 95 -2.51 10.40 18.94
N ALA A 96 -2.49 9.16 18.45
CA ALA A 96 -1.62 8.13 18.99
C ALA A 96 -0.13 8.40 18.67
N THR A 97 0.14 8.95 17.49
CA THR A 97 1.51 9.19 17.02
C THR A 97 2.04 10.58 17.38
N GLN A 98 1.18 11.56 17.65
CA GLN A 98 1.54 12.97 17.77
C GLN A 98 2.27 13.51 16.52
N ALA A 99 1.99 12.94 15.36
CA ALA A 99 2.56 13.36 14.08
C ALA A 99 1.71 14.45 13.42
N GLU A 100 2.33 15.22 12.53
CA GLU A 100 1.63 16.14 11.63
C GLU A 100 1.41 15.51 10.25
N VAL A 101 2.28 14.57 9.85
CA VAL A 101 2.18 13.86 8.57
C VAL A 101 2.26 12.37 8.81
N ILE A 102 1.29 11.63 8.29
CA ILE A 102 1.30 10.16 8.23
C ILE A 102 1.57 9.73 6.79
N LEU A 103 2.61 8.91 6.62
CA LEU A 103 2.91 8.20 5.37
C LEU A 103 2.39 6.76 5.52
N ALA A 104 1.38 6.42 4.74
CA ALA A 104 0.70 5.12 4.79
C ALA A 104 0.81 4.36 3.46
N GLY A 105 0.43 3.09 3.50
CA GLY A 105 0.33 2.21 2.35
C GLY A 105 -0.88 1.29 2.46
N HIS A 106 -0.63 -0.02 2.37
CA HIS A 106 -1.57 -1.13 2.56
C HIS A 106 -2.77 -1.20 1.60
N CYS A 107 -3.59 -0.15 1.49
CA CYS A 107 -4.86 -0.18 0.77
C CYS A 107 -4.75 -0.20 -0.77
N GLY A 108 -3.54 -0.13 -1.33
CA GLY A 108 -3.32 -0.25 -2.77
C GLY A 108 -3.47 1.06 -3.56
N LEU A 109 -4.19 2.05 -3.01
CA LEU A 109 -4.59 3.25 -3.75
C LEU A 109 -3.79 4.49 -3.33
N PRO A 110 -3.20 5.25 -4.27
CA PRO A 110 -2.59 6.54 -3.95
C PRO A 110 -3.69 7.55 -3.61
N PHE A 111 -3.52 8.29 -2.53
CA PHE A 111 -4.34 9.47 -2.23
C PHE A 111 -3.64 10.39 -1.22
N SER A 112 -4.11 11.63 -1.16
CA SER A 112 -3.84 12.53 -0.05
C SER A 112 -5.14 13.10 0.50
N GLU A 113 -5.14 13.35 1.80
CA GLU A 113 -6.16 14.13 2.47
C GLU A 113 -5.51 14.99 3.55
N GLU A 114 -6.00 16.22 3.68
CA GLU A 114 -5.54 17.18 4.67
C GLU A 114 -6.73 17.75 5.41
N GLN A 115 -6.65 17.78 6.73
CA GLN A 115 -7.58 18.49 7.58
C GLN A 115 -6.85 18.96 8.84
N GLU A 116 -7.14 20.20 9.27
CA GLU A 116 -6.59 20.80 10.49
C GLU A 116 -5.04 20.82 10.52
N GLY A 117 -4.40 20.98 9.37
CA GLY A 117 -2.93 21.02 9.23
C GLY A 117 -2.24 19.65 9.43
N ARG A 118 -3.01 18.56 9.44
CA ARG A 118 -2.53 17.18 9.43
C ARG A 118 -2.70 16.58 8.04
N HIS A 119 -1.71 15.83 7.60
CA HIS A 119 -1.68 15.25 6.25
C HIS A 119 -1.63 13.73 6.32
N TRP A 120 -2.63 13.07 5.74
CA TRP A 120 -2.61 11.64 5.48
C TRP A 120 -2.21 11.41 4.03
N LEU A 121 -1.02 10.85 3.82
CA LEU A 121 -0.46 10.62 2.49
C LEU A 121 -0.33 9.11 2.28
N ASN A 122 -1.16 8.55 1.40
CA ASN A 122 -1.00 7.18 0.94
C ASN A 122 -0.26 7.19 -0.39
N ALA A 123 0.91 6.57 -0.44
CA ALA A 123 1.77 6.59 -1.63
C ALA A 123 1.23 5.75 -2.79
N GLY A 124 0.26 4.87 -2.53
CA GLY A 124 -0.08 3.75 -3.41
C GLY A 124 0.88 2.59 -3.22
N VAL A 125 0.93 1.67 -4.17
CA VAL A 125 1.83 0.51 -4.13
C VAL A 125 2.59 0.37 -5.44
N ILE A 126 3.83 -0.09 -5.37
CA ILE A 126 4.69 -0.30 -6.54
C ILE A 126 4.51 -1.70 -7.17
N GLY A 127 3.86 -2.63 -6.46
CA GLY A 127 3.74 -4.03 -6.87
C GLY A 127 2.42 -4.39 -7.57
N MET A 128 1.46 -3.47 -7.64
CA MET A 128 0.14 -3.70 -8.22
C MET A 128 -0.46 -2.38 -8.72
N PRO A 129 -1.02 -2.30 -9.95
CA PRO A 129 -1.74 -1.13 -10.42
C PRO A 129 -2.91 -0.72 -9.51
N ALA A 130 -3.26 0.57 -9.51
CA ALA A 130 -4.17 1.17 -8.53
C ALA A 130 -5.68 1.06 -8.89
N ASN A 131 -6.09 -0.03 -9.53
CA ASN A 131 -7.48 -0.22 -10.01
C ASN A 131 -7.99 0.90 -10.94
N ASP A 132 -7.08 1.66 -11.58
CA ASP A 132 -7.37 2.89 -12.31
C ASP A 132 -7.44 2.70 -13.83
N GLY A 133 -7.45 1.43 -14.29
CA GLY A 133 -7.55 1.08 -15.71
C GLY A 133 -6.25 1.27 -16.48
N THR A 134 -5.13 1.46 -15.78
CA THR A 134 -3.81 1.58 -16.41
C THR A 134 -2.78 0.68 -15.75
N PRO A 135 -1.74 0.24 -16.47
CA PRO A 135 -0.74 -0.68 -15.92
C PRO A 135 0.30 0.02 -15.03
N ARG A 136 0.24 1.34 -14.85
CA ARG A 136 1.22 2.09 -14.06
C ARG A 136 1.03 1.83 -12.56
N VAL A 137 2.07 2.10 -11.79
CA VAL A 137 2.04 2.06 -10.33
C VAL A 137 2.44 3.42 -9.76
N TRP A 138 2.32 3.59 -8.45
CA TRP A 138 2.42 4.89 -7.81
C TRP A 138 3.45 4.92 -6.68
N TYR A 139 4.09 6.06 -6.53
CA TYR A 139 4.93 6.39 -5.39
C TYR A 139 4.77 7.87 -5.02
N LEU A 140 5.27 8.26 -3.84
CA LEU A 140 5.22 9.62 -3.34
C LEU A 140 6.63 10.21 -3.26
N LEU A 141 6.81 11.41 -3.78
CA LEU A 141 8.00 12.24 -3.53
C LEU A 141 7.69 13.25 -2.44
N LEU A 142 8.64 13.42 -1.52
CA LEU A 142 8.66 14.49 -0.52
C LEU A 142 9.87 15.37 -0.82
N GLU A 143 9.64 16.68 -0.93
CA GLU A 143 10.69 17.65 -1.27
C GLU A 143 10.65 18.80 -0.26
N GLU A 144 11.83 19.28 0.13
CA GLU A 144 11.98 20.47 0.96
C GLU A 144 12.31 21.63 0.04
N GLY A 145 11.58 22.73 0.19
CA GLY A 145 11.75 23.95 -0.58
C GLY A 145 11.80 25.17 0.33
N GLU A 146 12.01 26.35 -0.26
CA GLU A 146 12.14 27.61 0.52
C GLU A 146 10.90 27.93 1.36
N ALA A 147 9.72 27.46 0.94
CA ALA A 147 8.44 27.67 1.63
C ALA A 147 8.03 26.53 2.58
N GLY A 148 8.92 25.57 2.86
CA GLY A 148 8.64 24.41 3.71
C GLY A 148 8.81 23.10 2.96
N TRP A 149 7.76 22.30 2.84
CA TRP A 149 7.80 21.02 2.14
C TRP A 149 6.64 20.89 1.16
N THR A 150 6.86 20.06 0.16
CA THR A 150 5.85 19.65 -0.81
C THR A 150 5.82 18.13 -0.90
N TYR A 151 4.71 17.61 -1.39
CA TYR A 151 4.58 16.20 -1.76
C TYR A 151 3.97 16.08 -3.15
N THR A 152 4.34 15.04 -3.88
CA THR A 152 3.78 14.77 -5.21
C THR A 152 3.66 13.27 -5.42
N HIS A 153 2.46 12.81 -5.74
CA HIS A 153 2.23 11.47 -6.25
C HIS A 153 2.77 11.37 -7.67
N ARG A 154 3.62 10.38 -7.92
CA ARG A 154 4.29 10.17 -9.20
C ARG A 154 3.93 8.80 -9.74
N GLU A 155 3.73 8.77 -11.05
CA GLU A 155 3.54 7.55 -11.81
C GLU A 155 4.89 6.87 -12.02
N LEU A 156 4.91 5.55 -11.90
CA LEU A 156 6.03 4.69 -12.25
C LEU A 156 5.56 3.71 -13.33
N HIS A 157 6.15 3.85 -14.52
CA HIS A 157 6.00 2.89 -15.60
C HIS A 157 7.08 1.81 -15.48
N TYR A 158 6.69 0.56 -15.63
CA TYR A 158 7.56 -0.60 -15.57
C TYR A 158 7.20 -1.59 -16.68
N ASP A 159 8.04 -2.59 -16.89
CA ASP A 159 7.75 -3.68 -17.82
C ASP A 159 6.72 -4.65 -17.20
N TYR A 160 5.46 -4.25 -17.26
CA TYR A 160 4.35 -5.06 -16.74
C TYR A 160 4.16 -6.36 -17.53
N GLN A 161 4.64 -6.43 -18.79
CA GLN A 161 4.59 -7.67 -19.57
C GLN A 161 5.58 -8.69 -19.02
N GLN A 162 6.80 -8.26 -18.69
CA GLN A 162 7.79 -9.10 -18.02
C GLN A 162 7.31 -9.53 -16.64
N ALA A 163 6.77 -8.62 -15.83
CA ALA A 163 6.24 -8.95 -14.50
C ALA A 163 5.09 -9.97 -14.59
N ARG A 164 4.14 -9.75 -15.50
CA ARG A 164 3.05 -10.67 -15.81
C ARG A 164 3.55 -12.04 -16.25
N GLN A 165 4.54 -12.10 -17.13
CA GLN A 165 5.12 -13.36 -17.58
C GLN A 165 5.76 -14.11 -16.42
N GLY A 166 6.48 -13.41 -15.53
CA GLY A 166 7.02 -13.99 -14.30
C GLY A 166 5.95 -14.62 -13.40
N MET A 167 4.78 -14.00 -13.28
CA MET A 167 3.66 -14.60 -12.53
C MET A 167 3.15 -15.89 -13.19
N ILE A 168 3.03 -15.91 -14.51
CA ILE A 168 2.56 -17.09 -15.26
C ILE A 168 3.56 -18.24 -15.14
N ASP A 169 4.85 -17.95 -15.30
CA ASP A 169 5.92 -18.95 -15.28
C ASP A 169 6.03 -19.66 -13.92
N HIS A 170 5.61 -18.99 -12.84
CA HIS A 170 5.60 -19.53 -11.48
C HIS A 170 4.21 -20.00 -11.02
N ALA A 171 3.24 -20.12 -11.94
CA ALA A 171 1.87 -20.56 -11.66
C ALA A 171 1.17 -19.75 -10.54
N LEU A 172 1.46 -18.44 -10.45
CA LEU A 172 0.77 -17.50 -9.57
C LEU A 172 -0.63 -17.17 -10.10
N PRO A 173 -1.54 -16.63 -9.26
CA PRO A 173 -2.92 -16.35 -9.65
C PRO A 173 -3.04 -15.60 -10.99
N PRO A 174 -3.68 -16.18 -12.02
CA PRO A 174 -3.79 -15.56 -13.34
C PRO A 174 -4.53 -14.22 -13.32
N THR A 175 -5.42 -14.02 -12.34
CA THR A 175 -6.17 -12.78 -12.15
C THR A 175 -5.26 -11.61 -11.80
N TYR A 176 -4.29 -11.80 -10.91
CA TYR A 176 -3.29 -10.78 -10.59
C TYR A 176 -2.36 -10.51 -11.77
N ALA A 177 -1.95 -11.54 -12.51
CA ALA A 177 -1.17 -11.38 -13.73
C ALA A 177 -1.92 -10.52 -14.77
N GLU A 178 -3.25 -10.66 -14.83
CA GLU A 178 -4.10 -9.85 -15.69
C GLU A 178 -4.33 -8.42 -15.16
N THR A 179 -4.37 -8.23 -13.84
CA THR A 179 -4.40 -6.90 -13.22
C THR A 179 -3.16 -6.09 -13.58
N LEU A 180 -1.96 -6.70 -13.62
CA LEU A 180 -0.73 -6.00 -14.06
C LEU A 180 -0.86 -5.42 -15.48
N ARG A 181 -1.62 -6.11 -16.35
CA ARG A 181 -1.84 -5.70 -17.75
C ARG A 181 -2.95 -4.66 -17.90
N THR A 182 -4.05 -4.86 -17.20
CA THR A 182 -5.30 -4.09 -17.39
C THR A 182 -5.38 -2.87 -16.49
N GLY A 183 -4.68 -2.88 -15.35
CA GLY A 183 -4.89 -1.90 -14.31
C GLY A 183 -6.20 -2.07 -13.55
N ILE A 184 -6.92 -3.18 -13.73
CA ILE A 184 -8.22 -3.45 -13.12
C ILE A 184 -8.08 -4.60 -12.14
N TRP A 185 -8.53 -4.38 -10.91
CA TRP A 185 -8.63 -5.42 -9.90
C TRP A 185 -9.79 -6.35 -10.24
N ASP A 186 -9.54 -7.65 -10.12
CA ASP A 186 -10.52 -8.70 -10.39
C ASP A 186 -11.76 -8.61 -9.49
N ASN A 187 -11.63 -8.04 -8.29
CA ASN A 187 -12.73 -7.76 -7.38
C ASN A 187 -12.45 -6.50 -6.55
N CYS A 188 -13.52 -5.96 -5.96
CA CYS A 188 -13.50 -4.77 -5.12
C CYS A 188 -13.92 -5.09 -3.67
N GLU A 189 -13.73 -6.32 -3.19
CA GLU A 189 -14.25 -6.76 -1.87
C GLU A 189 -13.70 -5.92 -0.70
N ILE A 190 -12.45 -5.46 -0.82
CA ILE A 190 -11.82 -4.58 0.17
C ILE A 190 -12.20 -3.11 0.01
N LEU A 191 -12.74 -2.72 -1.15
CA LEU A 191 -13.00 -1.32 -1.47
C LEU A 191 -14.37 -0.89 -0.94
N PRO A 192 -14.46 0.25 -0.25
CA PRO A 192 -15.76 0.86 0.04
C PRO A 192 -16.46 1.34 -1.24
N PRO A 193 -17.77 1.68 -1.17
CA PRO A 193 -18.56 2.02 -2.36
C PRO A 193 -18.02 3.18 -3.20
N ALA A 194 -17.43 4.19 -2.55
CA ALA A 194 -16.89 5.36 -3.25
C ALA A 194 -15.68 4.99 -4.15
N GLU A 195 -14.73 4.22 -3.61
CA GLU A 195 -13.56 3.71 -4.33
C GLU A 195 -13.96 2.67 -5.38
N THR A 196 -14.93 1.81 -5.07
CA THR A 196 -15.47 0.82 -6.02
C THR A 196 -16.06 1.50 -7.26
N ALA A 197 -16.78 2.61 -7.09
CA ALA A 197 -17.37 3.36 -8.20
C ALA A 197 -16.34 3.99 -9.15
N LEU A 198 -15.07 4.10 -8.71
CA LEU A 198 -13.96 4.65 -9.48
C LEU A 198 -13.13 3.58 -10.21
N GLN A 199 -13.49 2.30 -10.11
CA GLN A 199 -12.78 1.23 -10.81
C GLN A 199 -12.65 1.54 -12.31
N GLY A 200 -11.42 1.45 -12.81
CA GLY A 200 -11.07 1.70 -14.22
C GLY A 200 -11.08 3.16 -14.63
N GLN A 201 -11.28 4.09 -13.70
CA GLN A 201 -11.11 5.52 -13.95
C GLN A 201 -9.70 5.93 -13.56
N ALA A 202 -8.96 6.51 -14.51
CA ALA A 202 -7.58 6.93 -14.29
C ALA A 202 -7.49 7.91 -13.11
N ILE A 203 -6.55 7.64 -12.19
CA ILE A 203 -6.24 8.54 -11.08
C ILE A 203 -5.32 9.64 -11.61
N GLU A 204 -5.71 10.90 -11.42
CA GLU A 204 -4.95 12.05 -11.88
C GLU A 204 -4.62 12.95 -10.69
N PHE A 205 -3.34 13.11 -10.38
CA PHE A 205 -2.86 14.14 -9.45
C PHE A 205 -2.43 15.35 -10.26
N ARG A 206 -3.13 16.47 -10.07
CA ARG A 206 -2.70 17.73 -10.69
C ARG A 206 -1.44 18.20 -9.98
N GLU A 207 -0.37 18.42 -10.73
CA GLU A 207 0.76 19.21 -10.23
C GLU A 207 0.22 20.60 -9.89
N MET A 208 0.38 21.02 -8.64
CA MET A 208 0.15 22.41 -8.27
C MET A 208 1.32 23.20 -8.85
N ILE A 209 1.06 23.89 -9.98
CA ILE A 209 1.99 24.83 -10.62
C ILE A 209 2.11 26.09 -9.77
#